data_AF-A0A950H0E3-F1
#
_entry.id   AF-A0A950H0E3-F1
#
_cell.length_a   1.000
_cell.length_b   1.000
_cell.length_c   1.000
_cell.angle_alpha   90.00
_cell.angle_beta   90.00
_cell.angle_gamma   90.00
#
_symmetry.space_group_name_H-M   'P 1'
#
loop_
_entity.id
_entity.type
_entity.pdbx_description
1 polymer ?
#
loop_
_entity_poly.entity_id
_entity_poly.type
_entity_poly.pdbx_seq_one_letter_code
_entity_poly.pdbx_strand_id
1 'polypeptide(L)'
;MEQTAALVGRYRWVEHALYVLLGRWVQDAALPAVQVHLDAQGMRHAWHAELWADRLPVLSSSHPERLTVPSPPMASLFRLLGASVPAASDATEMGRSRFDVVLDAGTSDVPGTLPRLAALYRVVLPRLVATYEHHLSLTAEPTDGPVRRALRLVLNDEIEDWRTGERMVQQLMTRPHDVAVVIEYQRRLEAAIVGAGARTGLVRIPGGADFR
;
A
#
# COMPACT_ATOMS: atom_id res chain seq x y z
N MET A 1 15.82 -11.20 13.19
CA MET A 1 16.38 -10.91 11.86
C MET A 1 15.44 -11.35 10.73
N GLU A 2 15.07 -12.63 10.63
CA GLU A 2 14.18 -13.12 9.56
C GLU A 2 12.78 -12.50 9.58
N GLN A 3 12.17 -12.32 10.77
CA GLN A 3 10.88 -11.65 10.92
C GLN A 3 10.92 -10.17 10.49
N THR A 4 11.97 -9.44 10.86
CA THR A 4 12.20 -8.05 10.44
C THR A 4 12.40 -7.96 8.92
N ALA A 5 13.13 -8.91 8.33
CA ALA A 5 13.37 -8.96 6.89
C ALA A 5 12.07 -9.21 6.11
N ALA A 6 11.21 -10.12 6.58
CA ALA A 6 9.89 -10.35 6.01
C ALA A 6 8.99 -9.11 6.12
N LEU A 7 9.10 -8.35 7.22
CA LEU A 7 8.35 -7.12 7.42
C LEU A 7 8.78 -6.01 6.43
N VAL A 8 10.09 -5.78 6.30
CA VAL A 8 10.66 -4.83 5.33
C VAL A 8 10.31 -5.24 3.89
N GLY A 9 10.32 -6.54 3.58
CA GLY A 9 9.89 -7.04 2.28
C GLY A 9 8.43 -6.71 1.96
N ARG A 10 7.53 -6.80 2.95
CA ARG A 10 6.12 -6.38 2.79
C ARG A 10 5.98 -4.87 2.55
N TYR A 11 6.81 -4.06 3.17
CA TYR A 11 6.83 -2.61 2.93
C TYR A 11 7.31 -2.28 1.52
N ARG A 12 8.42 -2.87 1.10
CA ARG A 12 8.87 -2.75 -0.30
C ARG A 12 7.78 -3.14 -1.28
N TRP A 13 7.05 -4.22 -0.99
CA TRP A 13 5.96 -4.69 -1.86
C TRP A 13 4.84 -3.66 -1.97
N VAL A 14 4.34 -3.13 -0.85
CA VAL A 14 3.19 -2.21 -0.88
C VAL A 14 3.53 -0.87 -1.52
N GLU A 15 4.72 -0.34 -1.25
CA GLU A 15 5.20 0.89 -1.88
C GLU A 15 5.34 0.72 -3.40
N HIS A 16 5.96 -0.37 -3.86
CA HIS A 16 6.05 -0.66 -5.29
C HIS A 16 4.67 -0.88 -5.93
N ALA A 17 3.77 -1.57 -5.25
CA ALA A 17 2.41 -1.79 -5.74
C ALA A 17 1.61 -0.47 -5.86
N LEU A 18 1.80 0.46 -4.92
CA LEU A 18 1.23 1.80 -4.99
C LEU A 18 1.79 2.58 -6.18
N TYR A 19 3.10 2.59 -6.38
CA TYR A 19 3.72 3.21 -7.55
C TYR A 19 3.08 2.73 -8.87
N VAL A 20 2.98 1.41 -9.05
CA VAL A 20 2.38 0.81 -10.25
C VAL A 20 0.90 1.18 -10.39
N LEU A 21 0.13 1.07 -9.30
CA LEU A 21 -1.30 1.38 -9.29
C LEU A 21 -1.57 2.85 -9.64
N LEU A 22 -0.83 3.77 -9.03
CA LEU A 22 -0.97 5.21 -9.28
C LEU A 22 -0.57 5.56 -10.71
N GLY A 23 0.49 4.93 -11.24
CA GLY A 23 0.89 5.09 -12.65
C GLY A 23 -0.24 4.79 -13.63
N ARG A 24 -1.05 3.75 -13.38
CA ARG A 24 -2.27 3.48 -14.17
C ARG A 24 -3.36 4.51 -13.95
N TRP A 25 -3.63 4.89 -12.70
CA TRP A 25 -4.69 5.83 -12.39
C TRP A 25 -4.43 7.23 -12.97
N VAL A 26 -3.16 7.64 -13.11
CA VAL A 26 -2.77 8.88 -13.81
C VAL A 26 -3.24 8.88 -15.26
N GLN A 27 -3.17 7.73 -15.95
CA GLN A 27 -3.62 7.61 -17.35
C GLN A 27 -5.15 7.75 -17.48
N ASP A 28 -5.90 7.30 -16.48
CA ASP A 28 -7.37 7.30 -16.48
C ASP A 28 -7.98 8.59 -15.89
N ALA A 29 -7.21 9.37 -15.12
CA ALA A 29 -7.75 10.49 -14.36
C ALA A 29 -8.10 11.68 -15.25
N ALA A 30 -9.39 12.07 -15.25
CA ALA A 30 -9.89 13.17 -16.09
C ALA A 30 -9.47 14.58 -15.62
N LEU A 31 -9.02 14.75 -14.37
CA LEU A 31 -8.71 16.05 -13.79
C LEU A 31 -7.19 16.28 -13.72
N PRO A 32 -6.63 17.32 -14.37
CA PRO A 32 -5.19 17.56 -14.37
C PRO A 32 -4.57 17.70 -12.99
N ALA A 33 -5.26 18.37 -12.05
CA ALA A 33 -4.79 18.50 -10.68
C ALA A 33 -4.66 17.14 -9.96
N VAL A 34 -5.57 16.20 -10.25
CA VAL A 34 -5.50 14.83 -9.72
C VAL A 34 -4.32 14.08 -10.36
N GLN A 35 -4.13 14.22 -11.68
CA GLN A 35 -3.00 13.58 -12.37
C GLN A 35 -1.65 14.02 -11.80
N VAL A 36 -1.43 15.33 -11.66
CA VAL A 36 -0.17 15.88 -11.11
C VAL A 36 0.07 15.40 -9.68
N HIS A 37 -0.97 15.36 -8.86
CA HIS A 37 -0.84 14.89 -7.48
C HIS A 37 -0.49 13.39 -7.42
N LEU A 38 -1.19 12.55 -8.19
CA LEU A 38 -0.95 11.11 -8.22
C LEU A 38 0.40 10.76 -8.84
N ASP A 39 0.87 11.51 -9.84
CA ASP A 39 2.19 11.33 -10.44
C ASP A 39 3.31 11.61 -9.43
N ALA A 40 3.25 12.77 -8.76
CA ALA A 40 4.21 13.12 -7.71
C ALA A 40 4.22 12.13 -6.54
N GLN A 41 3.04 11.66 -6.12
CA GLN A 41 2.91 10.64 -5.09
C GLN A 41 3.46 9.29 -5.55
N GLY A 42 3.20 8.89 -6.80
CA GLY A 42 3.76 7.68 -7.40
C GLY A 42 5.28 7.66 -7.35
N MET A 43 5.93 8.79 -7.66
CA MET A 43 7.39 8.93 -7.55
C MET A 43 7.90 8.75 -6.12
N ARG A 44 7.17 9.25 -5.11
CA ARG A 44 7.51 9.02 -3.69
C ARG A 44 7.41 7.55 -3.32
N HIS A 45 6.34 6.85 -3.72
CA HIS A 45 6.21 5.41 -3.49
C HIS A 45 7.32 4.59 -4.19
N ALA A 46 7.76 4.99 -5.39
CA ALA A 46 8.90 4.36 -6.05
C ALA A 46 10.19 4.52 -5.22
N TRP A 47 10.46 5.73 -4.74
CA TRP A 47 11.59 6.00 -3.86
C TRP A 47 11.48 5.27 -2.52
N HIS A 48 10.29 5.17 -1.91
CA HIS A 48 10.06 4.39 -0.69
C HIS A 48 10.38 2.91 -0.91
N ALA A 49 9.98 2.35 -2.06
CA ALA A 49 10.26 0.95 -2.38
C ALA A 49 11.77 0.69 -2.49
N GLU A 50 12.54 1.61 -3.07
CA GLU A 50 14.01 1.57 -3.10
C GLU A 50 14.62 1.70 -1.70
N LEU A 51 14.12 2.65 -0.91
CA LEU A 51 14.55 2.85 0.47
C LEU A 51 14.38 1.57 1.31
N TRP A 52 13.28 0.84 1.13
CA TRP A 52 13.06 -0.46 1.78
C TRP A 52 13.92 -1.57 1.18
N ALA A 53 14.19 -1.54 -0.13
CA ALA A 53 15.09 -2.49 -0.77
C ALA A 53 16.49 -2.46 -0.14
N ASP A 54 17.02 -1.26 0.11
CA ASP A 54 18.32 -1.09 0.76
C ASP A 54 18.35 -1.53 2.24
N ARG A 55 17.19 -1.88 2.83
CA ARG A 55 17.09 -2.41 4.20
C ARG A 55 16.91 -3.93 4.23
N LEU A 56 16.71 -4.58 3.07
CA LEU A 56 16.65 -6.04 3.02
C LEU A 56 18.03 -6.64 3.24
N PRO A 57 18.15 -7.71 4.05
CA PRO A 57 19.43 -8.36 4.24
C PRO A 57 19.87 -9.06 2.95
N VAL A 58 21.13 -8.88 2.58
CA VAL A 58 21.78 -9.69 1.55
C VAL A 58 22.20 -11.01 2.22
N LEU A 59 21.30 -11.99 2.23
CA LEU A 59 21.59 -13.31 2.79
C LEU A 59 22.25 -14.20 1.73
N SER A 60 23.30 -14.92 2.11
CA SER A 60 24.08 -15.80 1.22
C SER A 60 23.25 -16.90 0.54
N SER A 61 22.07 -17.22 1.09
CA SER A 61 21.20 -18.33 0.66
C SER A 61 19.81 -17.88 0.15
N SER A 62 19.52 -16.57 0.08
CA SER A 62 18.21 -16.09 -0.36
C SER A 62 18.27 -14.73 -1.05
N HIS A 63 17.80 -14.67 -2.29
CA HIS A 63 17.59 -13.40 -2.98
C HIS A 63 16.59 -12.52 -2.22
N PRO A 64 16.90 -11.24 -1.98
CA PRO A 64 16.00 -10.26 -1.34
C PRO A 64 14.60 -10.24 -1.97
N GLU A 65 14.53 -10.58 -3.25
CA GLU A 65 13.30 -10.69 -4.02
C GLU A 65 12.28 -11.69 -3.45
N ARG A 66 12.74 -12.74 -2.77
CA ARG A 66 11.84 -13.76 -2.20
C ARG A 66 11.06 -13.25 -1.00
N LEU A 67 11.55 -12.19 -0.34
CA LEU A 67 10.95 -11.58 0.84
C LEU A 67 9.92 -10.50 0.49
N THR A 68 9.97 -9.96 -0.73
CA THR A 68 9.02 -8.94 -1.19
C THR A 68 7.73 -9.58 -1.68
N VAL A 69 6.84 -9.85 -0.75
CA VAL A 69 5.53 -10.46 -1.01
C VAL A 69 4.44 -9.74 -0.21
N PRO A 70 3.18 -9.72 -0.70
CA PRO A 70 2.09 -9.09 0.02
C PRO A 70 1.68 -9.90 1.26
N SER A 71 1.11 -9.23 2.25
CA SER A 71 0.29 -9.86 3.28
C SER A 71 -1.08 -10.25 2.68
N PRO A 72 -1.82 -11.20 3.28
CA PRO A 72 -3.16 -11.54 2.78
C PRO A 72 -4.15 -10.36 2.71
N PRO A 73 -4.17 -9.43 3.71
CA PRO A 73 -4.94 -8.19 3.59
C PRO A 73 -4.53 -7.30 2.41
N MET A 74 -3.23 -7.12 2.17
CA MET A 74 -2.74 -6.32 1.05
C MET A 74 -3.12 -6.95 -0.29
N ALA A 75 -2.93 -8.26 -0.45
CA ALA A 75 -3.32 -8.97 -1.66
C ALA A 75 -4.83 -8.86 -1.95
N SER A 76 -5.67 -8.88 -0.91
CA SER A 76 -7.12 -8.74 -1.06
C SER A 76 -7.54 -7.32 -1.43
N LEU A 77 -6.93 -6.33 -0.78
CA LEU A 77 -7.13 -4.91 -1.06
C LEU A 77 -6.73 -4.56 -2.50
N PHE A 78 -5.49 -4.89 -2.90
CA PHE A 78 -4.98 -4.49 -4.22
C PHE A 78 -5.73 -5.17 -5.38
N ARG A 79 -6.23 -6.40 -5.19
CA ARG A 79 -7.14 -7.03 -6.16
C ARG A 79 -8.41 -6.24 -6.38
N LEU A 80 -9.03 -5.72 -5.31
CA LEU A 80 -10.21 -4.87 -5.43
C LEU A 80 -9.90 -3.51 -6.06
N LEU A 81 -8.68 -3.00 -5.90
CA LEU A 81 -8.21 -1.77 -6.55
C LEU A 81 -7.85 -1.96 -8.05
N GLY A 82 -7.99 -3.17 -8.59
CA GLY A 82 -7.73 -3.47 -10.00
C GLY A 82 -6.30 -3.93 -10.31
N ALA A 83 -5.53 -4.34 -9.30
CA ALA A 83 -4.24 -4.97 -9.50
C ALA A 83 -4.35 -6.50 -9.53
N SER A 84 -3.71 -7.14 -10.50
CA SER A 84 -3.44 -8.58 -10.46
C SER A 84 -2.26 -8.82 -9.53
N VAL A 85 -2.57 -9.44 -8.40
CA VAL A 85 -1.58 -9.86 -7.41
C VAL A 85 -1.39 -11.37 -7.60
N PRO A 86 -0.21 -11.84 -8.05
CA PRO A 86 0.01 -13.27 -8.25
C PRO A 86 -0.21 -14.01 -6.93
N ALA A 87 -0.86 -15.18 -7.00
CA ALA A 87 -1.03 -16.03 -5.82
C ALA A 87 0.36 -16.47 -5.32
N ALA A 88 0.51 -16.61 -3.99
CA ALA A 88 1.78 -17.00 -3.39
C ALA A 88 2.31 -18.36 -3.91
N SER A 89 1.43 -19.22 -4.44
CA SER A 89 1.75 -20.51 -5.09
C SER A 89 2.34 -20.38 -6.49
N ASP A 90 1.95 -19.36 -7.26
CA ASP A 90 2.18 -19.28 -8.71
C ASP A 90 3.55 -18.68 -9.07
N ALA A 91 4.22 -18.09 -8.08
CA ALA A 91 5.50 -17.41 -8.24
C ALA A 91 6.71 -18.35 -8.42
N THR A 92 6.51 -19.67 -8.45
CA THR A 92 7.59 -20.65 -8.50
C THR A 92 7.77 -21.29 -9.88
N GLU A 93 6.76 -21.23 -10.78
CA GLU A 93 6.76 -21.98 -12.04
C GLU A 93 6.95 -21.13 -13.32
N MET A 94 6.83 -19.79 -13.25
CA MET A 94 6.65 -19.00 -14.49
C MET A 94 7.77 -18.00 -14.84
N GLY A 95 8.89 -17.96 -14.11
CA GLY A 95 9.95 -16.94 -14.35
C GLY A 95 9.49 -15.48 -14.18
N ARG A 96 8.28 -15.26 -13.66
CA ARG A 96 7.71 -13.95 -13.31
C ARG A 96 8.26 -13.52 -11.94
N SER A 97 8.62 -12.25 -11.80
CA SER A 97 9.11 -11.76 -10.53
C SER A 97 7.93 -11.67 -9.55
N ARG A 98 8.11 -12.02 -8.27
CA ARG A 98 7.09 -11.82 -7.20
C ARG A 98 6.65 -10.36 -7.04
N PHE A 99 7.36 -9.47 -7.72
CA PHE A 99 7.18 -8.03 -7.83
C PHE A 99 6.22 -7.62 -8.94
N ASP A 100 5.87 -8.51 -9.87
CA ASP A 100 5.02 -8.19 -11.01
C ASP A 100 3.58 -7.96 -10.54
N VAL A 101 3.29 -6.70 -10.22
CA VAL A 101 1.93 -6.20 -10.09
C VAL A 101 1.43 -5.94 -11.50
N VAL A 102 0.81 -6.95 -12.11
CA VAL A 102 0.21 -6.83 -13.43
C VAL A 102 -1.16 -6.18 -13.25
N LEU A 103 -1.46 -5.09 -13.93
CA LEU A 103 -2.78 -4.47 -13.80
C LEU A 103 -3.73 -5.13 -14.81
N ASP A 104 -4.79 -5.79 -14.32
CA ASP A 104 -5.73 -6.46 -15.22
C ASP A 104 -6.55 -5.39 -15.97
N ALA A 105 -6.53 -5.45 -17.30
CA ALA A 105 -7.30 -4.57 -18.16
C ALA A 105 -8.81 -4.95 -18.20
N GLY A 106 -9.17 -6.13 -17.67
CA GLY A 106 -10.44 -6.80 -18.01
C GLY A 106 -11.61 -6.73 -17.02
N THR A 107 -11.52 -6.06 -15.87
CA THR A 107 -12.66 -6.06 -14.93
C THR A 107 -13.63 -4.90 -15.19
N SER A 108 -14.86 -5.21 -15.59
CA SER A 108 -15.94 -4.27 -15.92
C SER A 108 -16.51 -3.45 -14.74
N ASP A 109 -15.92 -3.55 -13.54
CA ASP A 109 -16.37 -2.90 -12.29
C ASP A 109 -15.29 -1.94 -11.72
N VAL A 110 -14.37 -1.43 -12.55
CA VAL A 110 -13.37 -0.45 -12.05
C VAL A 110 -14.10 0.86 -11.71
N PRO A 111 -14.07 1.31 -10.45
CA PRO A 111 -14.79 2.52 -10.07
C PRO A 111 -14.25 3.76 -10.78
N GLY A 112 -15.07 4.81 -10.85
CA GLY A 112 -14.62 6.12 -11.32
C GLY A 112 -13.54 6.75 -10.43
N THR A 113 -13.03 7.92 -10.82
CA THR A 113 -11.93 8.60 -10.12
C THR A 113 -12.22 8.85 -8.64
N LEU A 114 -13.41 9.34 -8.29
CA LEU A 114 -13.70 9.73 -6.91
C LEU A 114 -13.67 8.54 -5.93
N PRO A 115 -14.33 7.38 -6.18
CA PRO A 115 -14.18 6.23 -5.30
C PRO A 115 -12.75 5.67 -5.26
N ARG A 116 -11.96 5.76 -6.34
CA ARG A 116 -10.53 5.39 -6.32
C ARG A 116 -9.72 6.28 -5.37
N LEU A 117 -9.88 7.60 -5.46
CA LEU A 117 -9.22 8.54 -4.54
C LEU A 117 -9.67 8.31 -3.10
N ALA A 118 -10.97 8.11 -2.88
CA ALA A 118 -11.49 7.83 -1.55
C ALA A 118 -10.97 6.49 -0.99
N ALA A 119 -10.76 5.48 -1.83
CA ALA A 119 -10.12 4.25 -1.41
C ALA A 119 -8.67 4.49 -0.99
N LEU A 120 -7.87 5.18 -1.81
CA LEU A 120 -6.48 5.50 -1.49
C LEU A 120 -6.36 6.28 -0.18
N TYR A 121 -7.07 7.40 -0.06
CA TYR A 121 -6.87 8.33 1.06
C TYR A 121 -7.70 8.05 2.31
N ARG A 122 -8.74 7.21 2.25
CA ARG A 122 -9.54 6.86 3.45
C ARG A 122 -9.41 5.40 3.87
N VAL A 123 -8.79 4.55 3.06
CA VAL A 123 -8.61 3.12 3.37
C VAL A 123 -7.13 2.72 3.31
N VAL A 124 -6.45 2.99 2.20
CA VAL A 124 -5.07 2.50 1.97
C VAL A 124 -4.05 3.27 2.80
N LEU A 125 -3.92 4.59 2.59
CA LEU A 125 -2.93 5.40 3.29
C LEU A 125 -3.14 5.44 4.80
N PRO A 126 -4.36 5.62 5.35
CA PRO A 126 -4.55 5.61 6.80
C PRO A 126 -4.10 4.30 7.45
N ARG A 127 -4.32 3.16 6.78
CA ARG A 127 -3.84 1.87 7.28
C ARG A 127 -2.33 1.69 7.12
N LEU A 128 -1.74 2.24 6.07
CA LEU A 128 -0.30 2.21 5.86
C LEU A 128 0.41 3.07 6.91
N VAL A 129 -0.07 4.29 7.14
CA VAL A 129 0.31 5.18 8.24
C VAL A 129 0.22 4.44 9.58
N ALA A 130 -0.92 3.85 9.91
CA ALA A 130 -1.09 3.10 11.16
C ALA A 130 -0.11 1.90 11.27
N THR A 131 0.25 1.27 10.15
CA THR A 131 1.24 0.19 10.12
C THR A 131 2.63 0.72 10.47
N TYR A 132 3.03 1.84 9.86
CA TYR A 132 4.34 2.45 10.07
C TYR A 132 4.47 3.07 11.46
N GLU A 133 3.45 3.75 11.96
CA GLU A 133 3.40 4.27 13.32
C GLU A 133 3.51 3.15 14.35
N HIS A 134 2.75 2.05 14.15
CA HIS A 134 2.80 0.93 15.06
C HIS A 134 4.20 0.28 15.08
N HIS A 135 4.79 0.04 13.91
CA HIS A 135 6.16 -0.49 13.87
C HIS A 135 7.15 0.48 14.52
N LEU A 136 7.07 1.77 14.21
CA LEU A 136 7.93 2.80 14.78
C LEU A 136 7.87 2.80 16.31
N SER A 137 6.67 2.63 16.90
CA SER A 137 6.46 2.54 18.35
C SER A 137 7.11 1.33 19.02
N LEU A 138 7.38 0.26 18.24
CA LEU A 138 7.99 -0.98 18.71
C LEU A 138 9.51 -1.03 18.47
N THR A 139 10.08 -0.08 17.72
CA THR A 139 11.53 -0.03 17.45
C THR A 139 12.34 0.46 18.66
N ALA A 140 13.54 -0.10 18.87
CA ALA A 140 14.47 0.32 19.90
C ALA A 140 15.72 0.99 19.30
N GLU A 141 16.15 2.11 19.91
CA GLU A 141 17.24 2.95 19.40
C GLU A 141 18.61 2.25 19.22
N PRO A 142 19.05 1.32 20.11
CA PRO A 142 20.35 0.67 19.97
C PRO A 142 20.48 -0.29 18.78
N THR A 143 19.36 -0.83 18.27
CA THR A 143 19.36 -1.90 17.25
C THR A 143 18.71 -1.50 15.94
N ASP A 144 17.73 -0.58 15.96
CA ASP A 144 16.85 -0.33 14.82
C ASP A 144 17.09 1.03 14.15
N GLY A 145 18.18 1.73 14.47
CA GLY A 145 18.48 3.08 13.99
C GLY A 145 18.19 3.32 12.49
N PRO A 146 18.72 2.50 11.57
CA PRO A 146 18.45 2.65 10.14
C PRO A 146 16.98 2.45 9.74
N VAL A 147 16.30 1.46 10.31
CA VAL A 147 14.88 1.19 10.03
C VAL A 147 14.01 2.31 10.60
N ARG A 148 14.32 2.79 11.80
CA ARG A 148 13.63 3.90 12.45
C ARG A 148 13.74 5.20 11.65
N ARG A 149 14.92 5.46 11.06
CA ARG A 149 15.12 6.59 10.16
C ARG A 149 14.26 6.46 8.90
N ALA A 150 14.25 5.29 8.26
CA ALA A 150 13.44 5.04 7.07
C ALA A 150 11.94 5.20 7.37
N LEU A 151 11.45 4.61 8.45
CA LEU A 151 10.05 4.75 8.89
C LEU A 151 9.64 6.22 9.05
N ARG A 152 10.49 7.05 9.67
CA ARG A 152 10.17 8.48 9.87
C ARG A 152 10.09 9.26 8.57
N LEU A 153 10.97 8.96 7.61
CA LEU A 153 10.96 9.61 6.31
C LEU A 153 9.68 9.26 5.53
N VAL A 154 9.43 7.95 5.37
CA VAL A 154 8.23 7.45 4.69
C VAL A 154 6.97 7.96 5.36
N LEU A 155 6.87 7.86 6.70
CA LEU A 155 5.68 8.29 7.43
C LEU A 155 5.38 9.78 7.27
N ASN A 156 6.39 10.64 7.19
CA ASN A 156 6.18 12.07 6.94
C ASN A 156 5.49 12.28 5.59
N ASP A 157 6.04 11.67 4.55
CA ASP A 157 5.53 11.78 3.18
C ASP A 157 4.11 11.20 3.06
N GLU A 158 3.87 10.01 3.63
CA GLU A 158 2.54 9.38 3.64
C GLU A 158 1.48 10.23 4.35
N ILE A 159 1.83 10.90 5.46
CA ILE A 159 0.92 11.78 6.19
C ILE A 159 0.61 13.05 5.39
N GLU A 160 1.61 13.64 4.73
CA GLU A 160 1.43 14.82 3.88
C GLU A 160 0.54 14.51 2.67
N ASP A 161 0.78 13.38 2.02
CA ASP A 161 -0.03 12.90 0.89
C ASP A 161 -1.45 12.55 1.32
N TRP A 162 -1.61 11.86 2.45
CA TRP A 162 -2.93 11.55 2.99
C TRP A 162 -3.75 12.82 3.23
N ARG A 163 -3.18 13.83 3.90
CA ARG A 163 -3.87 15.10 4.18
C ARG A 163 -4.22 15.86 2.89
N THR A 164 -3.36 15.79 1.88
CA THR A 164 -3.58 16.47 0.60
C THR A 164 -4.66 15.77 -0.22
N GLY A 165 -4.58 14.45 -0.34
CA GLY A 165 -5.56 13.65 -1.04
C GLY A 165 -6.93 13.64 -0.40
N GLU A 166 -7.02 13.60 0.93
CA GLU A 166 -8.32 13.69 1.62
C GLU A 166 -9.01 15.04 1.35
N ARG A 167 -8.26 16.14 1.30
CA ARG A 167 -8.80 17.45 0.89
C ARG A 167 -9.35 17.40 -0.54
N MET A 168 -8.65 16.77 -1.47
CA MET A 168 -9.14 16.58 -2.84
C MET A 168 -10.44 15.76 -2.89
N VAL A 169 -10.52 14.67 -2.12
CA VAL A 169 -11.74 13.84 -2.04
C VAL A 169 -12.92 14.67 -1.55
N GLN A 170 -12.73 15.48 -0.50
CA GLN A 170 -13.79 16.36 0.03
C GLN A 170 -14.23 17.42 -0.98
N GLN A 171 -13.29 18.00 -1.73
CA GLN A 171 -13.59 19.00 -2.76
C GLN A 171 -14.38 18.42 -3.94
N LEU A 172 -14.12 17.16 -4.29
CA LEU A 172 -14.77 16.48 -5.42
C LEU A 172 -16.13 15.86 -5.03
N MET A 173 -16.31 15.48 -3.76
CA MET A 173 -17.53 14.88 -3.23
C MET A 173 -18.58 15.96 -2.93
N THR A 174 -19.29 16.40 -3.96
CA THR A 174 -20.20 17.57 -3.88
C THR A 174 -21.69 17.20 -3.88
N ARG A 175 -22.03 15.96 -4.25
CA ARG A 175 -23.41 15.49 -4.40
C ARG A 175 -23.74 14.36 -3.42
N PRO A 176 -25.00 14.21 -2.98
CA PRO A 176 -25.41 13.07 -2.16
C PRO A 176 -25.12 11.70 -2.79
N HIS A 177 -25.22 11.60 -4.12
CA HIS A 177 -24.85 10.38 -4.85
C HIS A 177 -23.37 10.03 -4.70
N ASP A 178 -22.48 11.03 -4.73
CA ASP A 178 -21.03 10.84 -4.58
C ASP A 178 -20.71 10.19 -3.22
N VAL A 179 -21.40 10.65 -2.16
CA VAL A 179 -21.29 10.09 -0.80
C VAL A 179 -21.67 8.61 -0.78
N ALA A 180 -22.81 8.26 -1.40
CA ALA A 180 -23.29 6.87 -1.41
C ALA A 180 -22.32 5.92 -2.12
N VAL A 181 -21.81 6.33 -3.30
CA VAL A 181 -20.86 5.50 -4.07
C VAL A 181 -19.53 5.35 -3.33
N VAL A 182 -19.02 6.43 -2.72
CA VAL A 182 -17.77 6.39 -1.94
C VAL A 182 -17.90 5.47 -0.73
N ILE A 183 -18.97 5.62 0.08
CA ILE A 183 -19.17 4.82 1.28
C ILE A 183 -19.33 3.34 0.92
N GLU A 184 -20.09 3.02 -0.12
CA GLU A 184 -20.28 1.63 -0.54
C GLU A 184 -18.96 0.99 -0.99
N TYR A 185 -18.14 1.73 -1.74
CA TYR A 185 -16.84 1.22 -2.17
C TYR A 185 -15.88 1.04 -0.99
N GLN A 186 -15.83 2.01 -0.06
CA GLN A 186 -15.04 1.88 1.17
C GLN A 186 -15.46 0.67 1.98
N ARG A 187 -16.76 0.48 2.19
CA ARG A 187 -17.32 -0.66 2.92
C ARG A 187 -16.86 -1.99 2.33
N ARG A 188 -16.87 -2.12 0.99
CA ARG A 188 -16.36 -3.32 0.28
C ARG A 188 -14.89 -3.56 0.59
N LEU A 189 -14.05 -2.53 0.52
CA LEU A 189 -12.61 -2.64 0.79
C LEU A 189 -12.32 -2.99 2.25
N GLU A 190 -12.95 -2.27 3.18
CA GLU A 190 -12.87 -2.49 4.62
C GLU A 190 -13.24 -3.94 4.99
N ALA A 191 -14.38 -4.42 4.48
CA ALA A 191 -14.84 -5.78 4.71
C ALA A 191 -13.84 -6.82 4.18
N ALA A 192 -13.26 -6.60 3.00
CA ALA A 192 -12.29 -7.51 2.42
C ALA A 192 -10.96 -7.54 3.22
N ILE A 193 -10.50 -6.38 3.69
CA ILE A 193 -9.29 -6.26 4.51
C ILE A 193 -9.46 -6.99 5.84
N VAL A 194 -10.59 -6.77 6.52
CA VAL A 194 -10.92 -7.42 7.81
C VAL A 194 -11.14 -8.92 7.61
N GLY A 195 -11.86 -9.32 6.56
CA GLY A 195 -12.08 -10.72 6.20
C GLY A 195 -10.79 -11.46 5.87
N ALA A 196 -9.79 -10.78 5.33
CA ALA A 196 -8.44 -11.30 5.09
C ALA A 196 -7.55 -11.33 6.35
N GLY A 197 -8.09 -11.00 7.52
CA GLY A 197 -7.43 -11.14 8.81
C GLY A 197 -6.67 -9.91 9.30
N ALA A 198 -6.83 -8.74 8.67
CA ALA A 198 -6.28 -7.50 9.23
C ALA A 198 -6.92 -7.19 10.59
N ARG A 199 -6.14 -6.52 11.45
CA ARG A 199 -6.58 -5.97 12.73
C ARG A 199 -6.24 -4.48 12.74
N THR A 200 -4.96 -4.18 12.97
CA THR A 200 -4.41 -2.83 12.85
C THR A 200 -3.55 -2.75 11.59
N GLY A 201 -3.78 -1.72 10.76
CA GLY A 201 -3.00 -1.47 9.55
C GLY A 201 -3.17 -2.52 8.43
N LEU A 202 -2.17 -2.58 7.54
CA LEU A 202 -2.09 -3.53 6.40
C LEU A 202 -1.11 -4.68 6.64
N VAL A 203 -0.15 -4.48 7.56
CA VAL A 203 0.87 -5.47 7.88
C VAL A 203 0.88 -5.76 9.37
N ARG A 204 0.75 -7.04 9.71
CA ARG A 204 0.87 -7.52 11.09
C ARG A 204 2.33 -7.41 11.55
N ILE A 205 2.56 -6.70 12.66
CA ILE A 205 3.86 -6.57 13.31
C ILE A 205 3.98 -7.66 14.40
N PRO A 206 5.02 -8.51 14.36
CA PRO A 206 5.25 -9.49 15.42
C PRO A 206 5.47 -8.81 16.78
N GLY A 207 4.85 -9.34 17.84
CA GLY A 207 5.03 -8.83 19.21
C GLY A 207 4.20 -7.58 19.56
N GLY A 208 3.45 -6.99 18.63
CA GLY A 208 2.46 -5.97 18.92
C GLY A 208 1.23 -6.57 19.61
N ALA A 209 0.78 -5.97 20.72
CA ALA A 209 -0.51 -6.30 21.29
C ALA A 209 -1.61 -5.76 20.36
N ASP A 210 -2.46 -6.63 19.83
CA ASP A 210 -3.70 -6.20 19.20
C ASP A 210 -4.58 -5.64 20.32
N PHE A 211 -4.94 -4.35 20.26
CA PHE A 211 -5.96 -3.80 21.16
C PHE A 211 -7.26 -4.59 20.90
N ARG A 212 -7.68 -5.37 21.91
CA ARG A 212 -8.93 -6.12 21.92
C ARG A 212 -10.09 -5.23 22.33
#